data_AF-A0A2M7F5H6-F1
#
_entry.id   AF-A0A2M7F5H6-F1
#
_cell.length_a   1.000
_cell.length_b   1.000
_cell.length_c   1.000
_cell.angle_alpha   90.00
_cell.angle_beta   90.00
_cell.angle_gamma   90.00
#
_symmetry.space_group_name_H-M   'P 1'
#
loop_
_entity.id
_entity.type
_entity.pdbx_description
1 polymer ?
#
loop_
_entity_poly.entity_id
_entity_poly.type
_entity_poly.pdbx_seq_one_letter_code
_entity_poly.pdbx_strand_id
1 'polypeptide(L)'
;MGDERTLKTYLKYLEDAGIILTVSKSGRGLRELEKPEKIYLNNPNLSHAIAGHAPAEKGNIRETFFINMTHTLHKVTAHEQGDFFLDGKYAFEIGGNNKGTAQIREVKNAFLAVDNIEIGVGNRIPLWLFGFLY
;
A
#
# COMPACT_ATOMS: atom_id res chain seq x y z
N MET A 1 23.64 4.91 -20.91
CA MET A 1 23.54 4.09 -19.69
C MET A 1 23.08 5.02 -18.58
N GLY A 2 21.81 4.95 -18.18
CA GLY A 2 21.32 5.74 -17.05
C GLY A 2 21.87 5.17 -15.76
N ASP A 3 22.47 6.01 -14.94
CA ASP A 3 23.08 5.62 -13.67
C ASP A 3 21.99 5.27 -12.63
N GLU A 4 21.97 4.02 -12.16
CA GLU A 4 21.00 3.50 -11.18
C GLU A 4 20.99 4.36 -9.89
N ARG A 5 22.14 4.91 -9.52
CA ARG A 5 22.29 5.80 -8.36
C ARG A 5 21.54 7.12 -8.56
N THR A 6 21.55 7.66 -9.77
CA THR A 6 20.81 8.88 -10.11
C THR A 6 19.30 8.64 -10.03
N LEU A 7 18.80 7.50 -10.53
CA LEU A 7 17.38 7.15 -10.41
C LEU A 7 16.93 7.03 -8.94
N LYS A 8 17.70 6.34 -8.10
CA LYS A 8 17.40 6.22 -6.66
C LYS A 8 17.35 7.59 -5.97
N THR A 9 18.26 8.48 -6.35
CA THR A 9 18.29 9.86 -5.84
C THR A 9 17.02 10.61 -6.20
N TYR A 10 16.52 10.50 -7.44
CA TYR A 10 15.27 11.14 -7.85
C TYR A 10 14.05 10.57 -7.16
N LEU A 11 13.98 9.25 -6.98
CA LEU A 11 12.89 8.64 -6.19
C LEU A 11 12.91 9.15 -4.75
N LYS A 12 14.10 9.28 -4.14
CA LYS A 12 14.23 9.85 -2.80
C LYS A 12 13.74 11.29 -2.74
N TYR A 13 14.10 12.13 -3.72
CA TYR A 13 13.60 13.51 -3.77
C TYR A 13 12.09 13.60 -3.95
N LEU A 14 11.49 12.72 -4.75
CA LEU A 14 10.03 12.68 -4.91
C LEU A 14 9.32 12.22 -3.63
N GLU A 15 9.90 11.27 -2.91
CA GLU A 15 9.37 10.81 -1.62
C GLU A 15 9.51 11.88 -0.53
N ASP A 16 10.68 12.52 -0.42
CA ASP A 16 10.92 13.62 0.53
C ASP A 16 10.05 14.85 0.23
N ALA A 17 9.72 15.09 -1.06
CA ALA A 17 8.78 16.12 -1.48
C ALA A 17 7.30 15.72 -1.26
N GLY A 18 7.03 14.50 -0.79
CA GLY A 18 5.67 14.01 -0.55
C GLY A 18 4.85 13.79 -1.82
N ILE A 19 5.50 13.51 -2.96
CA ILE A 19 4.83 13.22 -4.24
C ILE A 19 4.53 11.73 -4.37
N ILE A 20 5.47 10.89 -3.93
CA ILE A 20 5.34 9.43 -3.97
C ILE A 20 5.52 8.83 -2.57
N LEU A 21 5.04 7.61 -2.41
CA LEU A 21 5.39 6.72 -1.31
C LEU A 21 6.02 5.46 -1.89
N THR A 22 7.11 5.01 -1.28
CA THR A 22 7.72 3.74 -1.66
C THR A 22 7.46 2.66 -0.61
N VAL A 23 7.28 1.43 -1.09
CA VAL A 23 7.09 0.25 -0.23
C VAL A 23 8.17 -0.75 -0.57
N SER A 24 8.99 -1.10 0.43
CA SER A 24 10.06 -2.09 0.29
C SER A 24 9.52 -3.52 0.45
N LYS A 25 10.26 -4.51 -0.03
CA LYS A 25 9.96 -5.92 0.24
C LYS A 25 10.02 -6.22 1.75
N SER A 26 9.21 -7.15 2.23
CA SER A 26 9.35 -7.71 3.58
C SER A 26 10.61 -8.59 3.71
N GLY A 27 11.38 -8.41 4.78
CA GLY A 27 12.62 -9.18 5.03
C GLY A 27 13.54 -8.54 6.09
N ARG A 28 14.43 -9.34 6.68
CA ARG A 28 15.48 -8.84 7.61
C ARG A 28 16.64 -8.25 6.80
N GLY A 29 16.67 -6.94 6.65
CA GLY A 29 17.83 -6.24 6.11
C GLY A 29 17.76 -4.74 6.35
N LEU A 30 18.88 -4.16 6.79
CA LEU A 30 19.15 -2.73 6.93
C LEU A 30 19.24 -1.99 5.58
N ARG A 31 18.62 -2.54 4.53
CA ARG A 31 18.73 -2.07 3.14
C ARG A 31 17.50 -1.24 2.79
N GLU A 32 17.29 -0.16 3.54
CA GLU A 32 16.28 0.88 3.23
C GLU A 32 16.60 1.66 1.94
N LEU A 33 17.71 1.33 1.27
CA LEU A 33 18.17 1.87 -0.01
C LEU A 33 18.13 0.86 -1.18
N GLU A 34 17.45 -0.28 -0.98
CA GLU A 34 17.15 -1.20 -2.08
C GLU A 34 16.01 -0.67 -2.95
N LYS A 35 15.94 -1.21 -4.18
CA LYS A 35 14.91 -0.90 -5.15
C LYS A 35 13.52 -1.11 -4.51
N PRO A 36 12.61 -0.12 -4.57
CA PRO A 36 11.28 -0.30 -4.01
C PRO A 36 10.53 -1.42 -4.73
N GLU A 37 9.76 -2.20 -3.98
CA GLU A 37 8.90 -3.25 -4.54
C GLU A 37 7.69 -2.60 -5.24
N LYS A 38 7.09 -1.60 -4.57
CA LYS A 38 5.96 -0.84 -5.07
C LYS A 38 6.20 0.67 -4.87
N ILE A 39 5.68 1.46 -5.81
CA ILE A 39 5.70 2.93 -5.76
C ILE A 39 4.28 3.43 -5.98
N TYR A 40 3.80 4.26 -5.07
CA TYR A 40 2.46 4.85 -5.11
C TYR A 40 2.56 6.37 -5.16
N LEU A 41 1.52 7.04 -5.66
CA LEU A 41 1.35 8.46 -5.38
C LEU A 41 1.08 8.65 -3.89
N ASN A 42 1.60 9.73 -3.31
CA ASN A 42 1.48 9.94 -1.86
C ASN A 42 0.04 10.31 -1.43
N ASN A 43 -0.93 10.46 -2.33
CA ASN A 43 -2.30 10.75 -1.95
C ASN A 43 -3.27 10.24 -3.04
N PRO A 44 -4.41 9.61 -2.68
CA PRO A 44 -5.40 9.17 -3.66
C PRO A 44 -5.92 10.28 -4.57
N ASN A 45 -5.99 11.53 -4.08
CA ASN A 45 -6.40 12.70 -4.87
C ASN A 45 -5.42 13.03 -5.99
N LEU A 46 -4.12 12.72 -5.83
CA LEU A 46 -3.14 12.90 -6.91
C LEU A 46 -3.45 11.99 -8.09
N SER A 47 -3.93 10.77 -7.84
CA SER A 47 -4.37 9.86 -8.91
C SER A 47 -5.50 10.48 -9.72
N HIS A 48 -6.44 11.17 -9.07
CA HIS A 48 -7.52 11.87 -9.77
C HIS A 48 -7.03 13.12 -10.51
N ALA A 49 -6.12 13.90 -9.92
CA ALA A 49 -5.60 15.12 -10.53
C ALA A 49 -4.74 14.84 -11.77
N ILE A 50 -3.98 13.75 -11.79
CA ILE A 50 -3.00 13.44 -12.83
C ILE A 50 -3.57 12.55 -13.94
N ALA A 51 -4.63 11.78 -13.68
CA ALA A 51 -5.21 10.86 -14.66
C ALA A 51 -5.83 11.57 -15.89
N GLY A 52 -6.03 12.89 -15.83
CA GLY A 52 -6.55 13.67 -16.96
C GLY A 52 -7.95 13.19 -17.37
N HIS A 53 -8.07 12.70 -18.60
CA HIS A 53 -9.33 12.13 -19.11
C HIS A 53 -9.48 10.63 -18.85
N ALA A 54 -8.44 9.95 -18.36
CA ALA A 54 -8.52 8.54 -18.01
C ALA A 54 -9.13 8.40 -16.60
N PRO A 55 -9.97 7.38 -16.36
CA PRO A 55 -10.40 7.08 -15.01
C PRO A 55 -9.20 6.58 -14.20
N ALA A 56 -9.02 7.14 -12.99
CA ALA A 56 -8.03 6.64 -12.05
C ALA A 56 -8.36 5.19 -11.65
N GLU A 57 -7.35 4.32 -11.60
CA GLU A 57 -7.52 2.89 -11.34
C GLU A 57 -7.94 2.68 -9.87
N LYS A 58 -9.08 2.02 -9.68
CA LYS A 58 -9.74 1.93 -8.37
C LYS A 58 -8.99 1.03 -7.39
N GLY A 59 -8.33 -0.02 -7.85
CA GLY A 59 -7.43 -0.85 -7.02
C GLY A 59 -6.30 -0.02 -6.43
N ASN A 60 -5.58 0.71 -7.29
CA ASN A 60 -4.49 1.60 -6.91
C ASN A 60 -4.94 2.68 -5.93
N ILE A 61 -6.12 3.28 -6.12
CA ILE A 61 -6.70 4.24 -5.17
C ILE A 61 -6.88 3.62 -3.77
N ARG A 62 -7.40 2.40 -3.69
CA ARG A 62 -7.62 1.70 -2.40
C ARG A 62 -6.32 1.36 -1.70
N GLU A 63 -5.36 0.83 -2.44
CA GLU A 63 -4.02 0.53 -1.93
C GLU A 63 -3.31 1.82 -1.46
N THR A 64 -3.38 2.88 -2.28
CA THR A 64 -2.82 4.19 -1.94
C THR A 64 -3.45 4.75 -0.67
N PHE A 65 -4.77 4.67 -0.53
CA PHE A 65 -5.49 5.09 0.66
C PHE A 65 -5.04 4.30 1.90
N PHE A 66 -4.97 2.97 1.79
CA PHE A 66 -4.55 2.11 2.89
C PHE A 66 -3.14 2.46 3.38
N ILE A 67 -2.17 2.59 2.47
CA ILE A 67 -0.80 2.98 2.85
C ILE A 67 -0.81 4.37 3.49
N ASN A 68 -1.50 5.34 2.87
CA ASN A 68 -1.60 6.71 3.38
C ASN A 68 -2.03 6.74 4.85
N MET A 69 -3.02 5.92 5.22
CA MET A 69 -3.55 5.89 6.59
C MET A 69 -2.72 5.06 7.57
N THR A 70 -1.83 4.18 7.10
CA THR A 70 -1.13 3.22 7.98
C THR A 70 0.36 3.51 8.12
N HIS A 71 1.02 4.08 7.11
CA HIS A 71 2.46 4.32 7.11
C HIS A 71 2.94 5.33 8.17
N THR A 72 2.03 6.17 8.68
CA THR A 72 2.32 7.16 9.73
C THR A 72 2.57 6.52 11.09
N LEU A 73 1.87 5.42 11.38
CA LEU A 73 1.92 4.73 12.67
C LEU A 73 2.64 3.38 12.61
N HIS A 74 2.71 2.76 11.43
CA HIS A 74 3.20 1.41 11.24
C HIS A 74 4.25 1.34 10.14
N LYS A 75 5.21 0.42 10.29
CA LYS A 75 6.13 0.09 9.20
C LYS A 75 5.38 -0.77 8.18
N VAL A 76 5.17 -0.23 6.98
CA VAL A 76 4.49 -0.92 5.88
C VAL A 76 5.53 -1.47 4.89
N THR A 77 5.44 -2.77 4.62
CA THR A 77 6.26 -3.46 3.59
C THR A 77 5.38 -4.29 2.66
N ALA A 78 5.89 -4.71 1.51
CA ALA A 78 5.17 -5.61 0.60
C ALA A 78 5.22 -7.05 1.13
N HIS A 79 4.11 -7.78 0.99
CA HIS A 79 4.01 -9.18 1.41
C HIS A 79 4.04 -10.12 0.20
N GLU A 80 4.50 -11.36 0.36
CA GLU A 80 4.57 -12.32 -0.76
C GLU A 80 3.20 -12.93 -1.12
N GLN A 81 2.29 -12.98 -0.14
CA GLN A 81 0.96 -13.59 -0.26
C GLN A 81 -0.18 -12.58 -0.05
N GLY A 82 0.11 -11.28 -0.08
CA GLY A 82 -0.88 -10.21 0.00
C GLY A 82 -0.27 -8.85 -0.35
N ASP A 83 -1.07 -7.80 -0.31
CA ASP A 83 -0.61 -6.47 -0.71
C ASP A 83 0.43 -5.86 0.24
N PHE A 84 0.18 -5.92 1.54
CA PHE A 84 0.98 -5.22 2.57
C PHE A 84 1.22 -6.06 3.83
N PHE A 85 2.33 -5.77 4.50
CA PHE A 85 2.72 -6.37 5.77
C PHE A 85 3.10 -5.28 6.76
N LEU A 86 2.26 -5.10 7.78
CA LEU A 86 2.43 -4.11 8.83
C LEU A 86 3.25 -4.69 9.98
N ASP A 87 4.31 -3.98 10.36
CA ASP A 87 5.20 -4.25 11.48
C ASP A 87 5.79 -5.66 11.51
N GLY A 88 5.87 -6.33 10.36
CA GLY A 88 6.35 -7.70 10.30
C GLY A 88 5.37 -8.72 10.91
N LYS A 89 4.09 -8.36 11.13
CA LYS A 89 3.13 -9.16 11.91
C LYS A 89 1.78 -9.37 11.24
N TYR A 90 1.23 -8.33 10.60
CA TYR A 90 -0.14 -8.34 10.07
C TYR A 90 -0.13 -8.22 8.56
N ALA A 91 -0.67 -9.23 7.87
CA ALA A 91 -0.79 -9.21 6.40
C ALA A 91 -2.15 -8.64 5.98
N PHE A 92 -2.13 -7.74 5.02
CA PHE A 92 -3.33 -7.11 4.49
C PHE A 92 -3.40 -7.31 2.99
N GLU A 93 -4.59 -7.69 2.55
CA GLU A 93 -4.96 -7.75 1.14
C GLU A 93 -6.09 -6.74 0.91
N ILE A 94 -5.92 -5.88 -0.09
CA ILE A 94 -6.80 -4.74 -0.35
C ILE A 94 -7.69 -5.04 -1.55
N GLY A 95 -8.95 -4.63 -1.50
CA GLY A 95 -9.85 -4.84 -2.62
C GLY A 95 -11.25 -4.29 -2.46
N GLY A 96 -12.10 -4.56 -3.46
CA GLY A 96 -13.54 -4.26 -3.39
C GLY A 96 -14.34 -5.37 -2.73
N ASN A 97 -15.65 -5.15 -2.60
CA ASN A 97 -16.61 -6.08 -2.00
C ASN A 97 -16.49 -7.56 -2.40
N ASN A 98 -16.07 -7.86 -3.64
CA ASN A 98 -15.92 -9.21 -4.17
C ASN A 98 -14.55 -9.85 -3.86
N LYS A 99 -13.66 -9.16 -3.14
CA LYS A 99 -12.34 -9.68 -2.78
C LYS A 99 -12.50 -10.84 -1.78
N GLY A 100 -12.02 -12.01 -2.19
CA GLY A 100 -11.98 -13.23 -1.39
C GLY A 100 -10.65 -13.41 -0.64
N THR A 101 -10.59 -14.43 0.21
CA THR A 101 -9.45 -14.72 1.09
C THR A 101 -8.39 -15.64 0.48
N ALA A 102 -8.50 -15.98 -0.81
CA ALA A 102 -7.68 -17.02 -1.44
C ALA A 102 -6.17 -16.76 -1.32
N GLN A 103 -5.72 -15.51 -1.51
CA GLN A 103 -4.30 -15.15 -1.48
C GLN A 103 -3.70 -15.28 -0.07
N ILE A 104 -4.47 -14.93 0.96
CA ILE A 104 -4.01 -14.87 2.35
C ILE A 104 -4.46 -16.04 3.22
N ARG A 105 -5.04 -17.09 2.63
CA ARG A 105 -5.72 -18.17 3.38
C ARG A 105 -4.81 -18.90 4.38
N GLU A 106 -3.55 -19.07 4.02
CA GLU A 106 -2.55 -19.77 4.85
C GLU A 106 -1.66 -18.81 5.66
N VAL A 107 -1.90 -17.50 5.54
CA VAL A 107 -1.12 -16.48 6.23
C VAL A 107 -1.72 -16.24 7.62
N LYS A 108 -0.90 -16.40 8.65
CA LYS A 108 -1.30 -16.07 10.02
C LYS A 108 -1.49 -14.56 10.17
N ASN A 109 -2.48 -14.15 10.98
CA ASN A 109 -2.80 -12.74 11.21
C ASN A 109 -3.06 -11.94 9.92
N ALA A 110 -3.81 -12.54 8.99
CA ALA A 110 -4.11 -11.92 7.72
C ALA A 110 -5.56 -11.43 7.61
N PHE A 111 -5.71 -10.25 7.01
CA PHE A 111 -6.96 -9.51 6.94
C PHE A 111 -7.23 -8.99 5.53
N LEU A 112 -8.51 -8.85 5.20
CA LEU A 112 -8.96 -8.16 3.99
C LEU A 112 -9.39 -6.75 4.36
N ALA A 113 -8.77 -5.73 3.77
CA ALA A 113 -9.30 -4.37 3.83
C ALA A 113 -10.18 -4.12 2.60
N VAL A 114 -11.49 -4.01 2.82
CA VAL A 114 -12.50 -4.11 1.76
C VAL A 114 -13.25 -2.81 1.58
N ASP A 115 -13.21 -2.29 0.36
CA ASP A 115 -14.00 -1.14 -0.08
C ASP A 115 -15.47 -1.54 -0.36
N ASN A 116 -16.38 -0.58 -0.20
CA ASN A 116 -17.82 -0.69 -0.45
C ASN A 116 -18.55 -1.72 0.44
N ILE A 117 -18.18 -1.76 1.73
CA ILE A 117 -18.90 -2.49 2.79
C ILE A 117 -19.05 -1.61 4.04
N GLU A 118 -20.15 -1.77 4.77
CA GLU A 118 -20.41 -1.04 6.02
C GLU A 118 -19.93 -1.81 7.25
N ILE A 119 -20.09 -3.14 7.24
CA ILE A 119 -19.84 -4.01 8.38
C ILE A 119 -18.82 -5.08 7.99
N GLY A 120 -17.78 -5.24 8.82
CA GLY A 120 -16.80 -6.31 8.72
C GLY A 120 -17.28 -7.59 9.39
N VAL A 121 -16.91 -8.74 8.82
CA VAL A 121 -17.19 -10.07 9.41
C VAL A 121 -15.91 -10.91 9.35
N GLY A 122 -15.54 -11.50 10.48
CA GLY A 122 -14.29 -12.26 10.62
C GLY A 122 -13.07 -11.37 10.33
N ASN A 123 -12.22 -11.80 9.40
CA ASN A 123 -11.00 -11.07 9.03
C ASN A 123 -11.23 -9.99 7.96
N ARG A 124 -12.48 -9.64 7.64
CA ARG A 124 -12.80 -8.56 6.70
C ARG A 124 -13.02 -7.27 7.47
N ILE A 125 -12.27 -6.24 7.13
CA ILE A 125 -12.32 -4.92 7.74
C ILE A 125 -12.75 -3.92 6.66
N PRO A 126 -13.83 -3.14 6.87
CA PRO A 126 -14.17 -2.05 5.97
C PRO A 126 -12.99 -1.09 5.78
N LEU A 127 -12.61 -0.84 4.52
CA LEU A 127 -11.43 -0.03 4.19
C LEU A 127 -11.53 1.38 4.77
N TRP A 128 -12.72 1.97 4.82
CA TRP A 128 -12.93 3.31 5.35
C TRP A 128 -12.60 3.44 6.85
N LEU A 129 -12.58 2.34 7.62
CA LEU A 129 -12.19 2.39 9.04
C LEU A 129 -10.72 2.77 9.25
N PHE A 130 -9.85 2.49 8.28
CA PHE A 130 -8.45 2.91 8.35
C PHE A 130 -8.32 4.43 8.30
N GLY A 131 -9.33 5.15 7.81
CA GLY A 131 -9.38 6.61 7.84
C GLY A 131 -9.38 7.24 9.24
N PHE A 132 -9.50 6.44 10.31
CA PHE A 132 -9.46 6.88 11.70
C PHE A 132 -8.07 6.73 12.36
N LEU A 133 -7.06 6.27 11.63
CA LEU A 133 -5.71 6.00 12.15
C LEU A 133 -4.74 7.20 12.03
N TYR A 134 -5.28 8.43 12.07
CA TYR A 134 -4.51 9.67 11.92
C TYR A 134 -3.43 9.86 12.99
#